data_AF-A0A498GHH9-F1
#
_entry.id   AF-A0A498GHH9-F1
#
_cell.length_a   1.000
_cell.length_b   1.000
_cell.length_c   1.000
_cell.angle_alpha   90.00
_cell.angle_beta   90.00
_cell.angle_gamma   90.00
#
_symmetry.space_group_name_H-M   'P 1'
#
loop_
_entity.id
_entity.type
_entity.pdbx_description
1 polymer ?
#
loop_
_entity_poly.entity_id
_entity_poly.type
_entity_poly.pdbx_seq_one_letter_code
_entity_poly.pdbx_strand_id
1 'polypeptide(L)'
;MVSRARRTGAAGGYVAVDRTTAQFPVSPEAYRLVCVLLLVAAGIAGAVAPVAAASSGPDVTSSTANTTDGSPAGPHIVAAFPDPVADGDVGEFVVVDAASASNLTLSDGESNISVPSAGTVALSAAPNATRPLVDVPVVRASLSLANAGERLVLRRDGVTVDRVAYDRAREGERLNATTGRWTPRGLSPRSVVATGPATATTFVLPDSPAVPLETLQRAETRVLLAGYTFASPRVADALLAAADRGVRVRVLLEGGPVGGMTTNQREQLDRLVAGGVDVRVVDGPHARFSYHHPKYAVSDDDALVLTENWKPAGTGGRDSRGWGVRVHSEQTADELAAVFAHDADGIDAVPWREHRRTASFVEEDPASGSYDTGFAPETVTIEHVRVLTAPGNAGTAVRSEVAGAEARIAVLSPRLDPDGPYFASLVAAAERGVDVRILLSNAWYDAESNQAVVERAMRLRERGLPIEARIARPAGRFGKVHAKGAVIDGETVIVGSLNWNEHAATENREVSLALDGEAAATYYGRVFTADWDAAGAGGSSGERTSNREGMQNRKRTLTMALGALSAASLAGFVLRRTVDFE
;
A
#
# COMPACT_ATOMS: atom_id res chain seq x y z
N MET A 1 65.00 -61.78 -9.33
CA MET A 1 64.74 -62.45 -8.04
C MET A 1 63.65 -61.65 -7.34
N VAL A 2 62.35 -62.02 -7.42
CA VAL A 2 61.65 -63.07 -6.63
C VAL A 2 61.84 -62.79 -5.12
N SER A 3 60.84 -62.45 -4.29
CA SER A 3 59.56 -63.11 -3.96
C SER A 3 58.71 -62.14 -3.11
N ARG A 4 57.43 -61.84 -3.39
CA ARG A 4 56.19 -62.58 -3.04
C ARG A 4 55.99 -62.89 -1.55
N ALA A 5 54.89 -62.35 -1.01
CA ALA A 5 53.91 -63.12 -0.24
C ALA A 5 52.50 -62.78 -0.77
N ARG A 6 51.78 -63.81 -1.23
CA ARG A 6 50.38 -63.85 -1.66
C ARG A 6 49.66 -64.83 -0.75
N ARG A 7 48.37 -64.59 -0.52
CA ARG A 7 47.20 -65.51 -0.48
C ARG A 7 46.16 -64.83 0.41
N THR A 8 44.84 -64.78 0.19
CA THR A 8 43.81 -65.38 -0.70
C THR A 8 42.51 -64.65 -0.24
N GLY A 9 41.46 -64.33 -0.98
CA GLY A 9 40.80 -64.89 -2.16
C GLY A 9 39.28 -64.92 -1.88
N ALA A 10 38.47 -64.51 -2.87
CA ALA A 10 36.99 -64.55 -2.98
C ALA A 10 36.17 -63.48 -2.22
N ALA A 11 35.00 -63.01 -2.67
CA ALA A 11 34.37 -62.73 -3.97
C ALA A 11 32.98 -62.13 -3.68
N GLY A 12 32.51 -61.20 -4.50
CA GLY A 12 31.07 -61.00 -4.78
C GLY A 12 30.33 -59.86 -4.04
N GLY A 13 29.65 -59.02 -4.83
CA GLY A 13 28.34 -58.48 -4.44
C GLY A 13 28.21 -56.96 -4.36
N TYR A 14 27.78 -56.34 -5.47
CA TYR A 14 27.01 -55.09 -5.46
C TYR A 14 25.72 -55.29 -4.64
N VAL A 15 25.40 -54.37 -3.72
CA VAL A 15 24.06 -54.22 -3.15
C VAL A 15 23.70 -52.74 -3.04
N ALA A 16 22.56 -52.39 -3.64
CA ALA A 16 21.86 -51.12 -3.50
C ALA A 16 21.33 -50.95 -2.08
N VAL A 17 21.42 -49.74 -1.51
CA VAL A 17 20.77 -49.41 -0.24
C VAL A 17 19.50 -48.62 -0.51
N ASP A 18 18.41 -49.25 -0.13
CA ASP A 18 17.02 -48.85 -0.21
C ASP A 18 16.69 -47.70 0.76
N ARG A 19 15.79 -46.80 0.35
CA ARG A 19 15.25 -45.71 1.17
C ARG A 19 14.09 -46.25 2.00
N THR A 20 14.32 -46.53 3.27
CA THR A 20 13.25 -46.81 4.23
C THR A 20 12.98 -45.60 5.12
N THR A 21 11.74 -45.10 5.01
CA THR A 21 11.07 -44.17 5.92
C THR A 21 10.96 -44.77 7.32
N ALA A 22 11.55 -44.13 8.32
CA ALA A 22 11.30 -44.43 9.73
C ALA A 22 10.00 -43.74 10.19
N GLN A 23 8.97 -44.53 10.45
CA GLN A 23 7.76 -44.14 11.18
C GLN A 23 8.01 -44.31 12.68
N PHE A 24 7.78 -43.26 13.48
CA PHE A 24 7.64 -43.38 14.93
C PHE A 24 6.16 -43.63 15.27
N PRO A 25 5.82 -44.62 16.12
CA PRO A 25 4.44 -44.86 16.52
C PRO A 25 4.04 -43.91 17.65
N VAL A 26 2.94 -43.18 17.46
CA VAL A 26 2.27 -42.43 18.53
C VAL A 26 1.12 -43.30 19.04
N SER A 27 1.08 -43.58 20.35
CA SER A 27 0.11 -44.47 20.97
C SER A 27 -1.28 -43.81 21.15
N PRO A 28 -2.39 -44.59 21.17
CA PRO A 28 -3.77 -44.05 21.14
C PRO A 28 -4.27 -43.41 22.46
N GLU A 29 -3.44 -43.25 23.48
CA GLU A 29 -3.87 -42.78 24.80
C GLU A 29 -3.70 -41.26 25.01
N ALA A 30 -2.97 -40.57 24.12
CA ALA A 30 -2.81 -39.11 24.19
C ALA A 30 -4.04 -38.31 23.70
N TYR A 31 -5.03 -38.96 23.06
CA TYR A 31 -6.23 -38.31 22.53
C TYR A 31 -7.40 -38.23 23.53
N ARG A 32 -7.31 -38.89 24.69
CA ARG A 32 -8.41 -38.90 25.70
C ARG A 32 -8.34 -37.80 26.75
N LEU A 33 -7.24 -37.06 26.87
CA LEU A 33 -7.13 -35.96 27.84
C LEU A 33 -7.56 -34.59 27.27
N VAL A 34 -7.61 -34.43 25.94
CA VAL A 34 -8.02 -33.17 25.29
C VAL A 34 -9.54 -33.08 25.07
N CYS A 35 -10.26 -34.21 25.07
CA CYS A 35 -11.72 -34.23 24.88
C CYS A 35 -12.56 -34.09 26.16
N VAL A 36 -11.94 -33.98 27.34
CA VAL A 36 -12.67 -33.82 28.62
C VAL A 36 -12.78 -32.35 29.07
N LEU A 37 -12.03 -31.42 28.46
CA LEU A 37 -12.10 -29.98 28.78
C LEU A 37 -13.02 -29.15 27.87
N LEU A 38 -13.67 -29.78 26.87
CA LEU A 38 -14.63 -29.11 25.96
C LEU A 38 -16.09 -29.52 26.18
N LEU A 39 -16.43 -30.13 27.32
CA LEU A 39 -17.78 -30.61 27.65
C LEU A 39 -18.33 -30.12 29.01
N VAL A 40 -17.91 -28.94 29.50
CA VAL A 40 -18.44 -28.35 30.75
C VAL A 40 -19.09 -26.96 30.57
N ALA A 41 -19.26 -26.44 29.35
CA ALA A 41 -19.96 -25.16 29.14
C ALA A 41 -21.19 -25.25 28.24
N ALA A 42 -21.91 -26.37 28.27
CA ALA A 42 -23.23 -26.48 27.67
C ALA A 42 -24.15 -27.33 28.56
N GLY A 43 -24.93 -26.67 29.41
CA GLY A 43 -26.11 -27.29 30.02
C GLY A 43 -26.47 -26.79 31.41
N ILE A 44 -27.12 -25.63 31.51
CA ILE A 44 -28.24 -25.43 32.44
C ILE A 44 -29.27 -24.55 31.72
N ALA A 45 -30.38 -25.16 31.32
CA ALA A 45 -31.62 -24.46 31.01
C ALA A 45 -32.44 -24.32 32.30
N GLY A 46 -32.90 -23.11 32.61
CA GLY A 46 -33.84 -22.82 33.69
C GLY A 46 -34.63 -21.56 33.35
N ALA A 47 -35.96 -21.67 33.38
CA ALA A 47 -36.93 -20.79 32.74
C ALA A 47 -37.20 -19.45 33.46
N VAL A 48 -37.48 -18.38 32.69
CA VAL A 48 -38.36 -17.26 33.09
C VAL A 48 -39.09 -16.70 31.85
N ALA A 49 -40.38 -16.37 32.04
CA ALA A 49 -41.44 -16.04 31.09
C ALA A 49 -41.30 -14.67 30.35
N PRO A 50 -42.12 -14.36 29.32
CA PRO A 50 -42.01 -13.13 28.55
C PRO A 50 -42.78 -11.98 29.22
N VAL A 51 -42.16 -10.80 29.28
CA VAL A 51 -42.85 -9.53 29.57
C VAL A 51 -42.59 -8.58 28.41
N ALA A 52 -43.66 -8.13 27.78
CA ALA A 52 -43.67 -7.02 26.85
C ALA A 52 -43.67 -5.70 27.64
N ALA A 53 -42.83 -4.73 27.26
CA ALA A 53 -43.14 -3.29 27.38
C ALA A 53 -42.13 -2.42 26.64
N ALA A 54 -42.69 -1.36 26.06
CA ALA A 54 -42.14 -0.29 25.25
C ALA A 54 -40.98 0.55 25.85
N SER A 55 -40.33 1.27 24.91
CA SER A 55 -40.01 2.72 24.94
C SER A 55 -38.55 3.18 25.07
N SER A 56 -38.25 4.19 24.23
CA SER A 56 -37.14 5.15 24.20
C SER A 56 -35.73 4.63 23.88
N GLY A 57 -35.36 4.68 22.60
CA GLY A 57 -33.95 4.83 22.19
C GLY A 57 -33.56 6.32 22.20
N PRO A 58 -32.32 6.69 22.56
CA PRO A 58 -31.80 8.02 22.29
C PRO A 58 -31.31 8.09 20.84
N ASP A 59 -31.77 9.12 20.13
CA ASP A 59 -31.29 9.53 18.81
C ASP A 59 -29.77 9.77 18.83
N VAL A 60 -29.02 8.95 18.11
CA VAL A 60 -27.66 9.29 17.66
C VAL A 60 -27.80 9.88 16.27
N THR A 61 -27.98 11.20 16.21
CA THR A 61 -27.82 11.96 14.98
C THR A 61 -26.34 12.09 14.67
N SER A 62 -25.87 11.29 13.71
CA SER A 62 -24.59 11.52 13.05
C SER A 62 -24.72 12.81 12.23
N SER A 63 -24.18 13.91 12.76
CA SER A 63 -24.11 15.16 12.03
C SER A 63 -23.13 14.98 10.87
N THR A 64 -23.67 14.95 9.67
CA THR A 64 -22.97 15.12 8.40
C THR A 64 -22.10 16.39 8.46
N ALA A 65 -20.78 16.22 8.38
CA ALA A 65 -19.84 17.31 8.20
C ALA A 65 -20.10 17.96 6.83
N ASN A 66 -20.71 19.14 6.83
CA ASN A 66 -20.77 20.00 5.65
C ASN A 66 -19.37 20.54 5.38
N THR A 67 -18.72 20.04 4.32
CA THR A 67 -17.48 20.59 3.79
C THR A 67 -17.78 21.96 3.17
N THR A 68 -17.57 23.01 3.97
CA THR A 68 -17.43 24.37 3.46
C THR A 68 -15.93 24.68 3.43
N ASP A 69 -15.38 24.75 2.21
CA ASP A 69 -13.98 25.02 1.92
C ASP A 69 -13.70 26.52 2.03
N GLY A 70 -13.80 27.05 3.24
CA GLY A 70 -13.49 28.44 3.57
C GLY A 70 -12.70 28.49 4.86
N SER A 71 -11.54 29.16 4.86
CA SER A 71 -10.80 29.44 6.09
C SER A 71 -11.73 30.10 7.11
N PRO A 72 -11.71 29.67 8.39
CA PRO A 72 -12.59 30.23 9.40
C PRO A 72 -12.40 31.75 9.49
N ALA A 73 -13.50 32.52 9.40
CA ALA A 73 -13.45 33.98 9.34
C ALA A 73 -13.09 34.65 10.70
N GLY A 74 -12.52 33.90 11.64
CA GLY A 74 -12.21 34.34 13.00
C GLY A 74 -11.20 33.43 13.71
N PRO A 75 -10.89 33.70 14.99
CA PRO A 75 -9.92 32.92 15.75
C PRO A 75 -10.34 31.46 15.86
N HIS A 76 -9.42 30.55 15.58
CA HIS A 76 -9.71 29.11 15.54
C HIS A 76 -8.48 28.27 15.89
N ILE A 77 -8.73 27.04 16.32
CA ILE A 77 -7.71 26.02 16.55
C ILE A 77 -7.36 25.42 15.18
N VAL A 78 -6.07 25.35 14.87
CA VAL A 78 -5.55 24.87 13.59
C VAL A 78 -5.11 23.42 13.68
N ALA A 79 -4.42 23.05 14.76
CA ALA A 79 -3.90 21.70 14.95
C ALA A 79 -3.64 21.37 16.43
N ALA A 80 -3.58 20.09 16.74
CA ALA A 80 -3.08 19.57 18.01
C ALA A 80 -2.05 18.46 17.76
N PHE A 81 -1.03 18.37 18.61
CA PHE A 81 0.00 17.32 18.60
C PHE A 81 0.19 16.80 20.03
N PRO A 82 -0.72 15.91 20.50
CA PRO A 82 -0.80 15.51 21.91
C PRO A 82 0.28 14.53 22.34
N ASP A 83 0.64 13.59 21.46
CA ASP A 83 1.47 12.43 21.78
C ASP A 83 2.79 12.46 20.97
N PRO A 84 3.74 13.36 21.24
CA PRO A 84 5.07 13.29 20.62
C PRO A 84 5.82 12.00 20.97
N VAL A 85 6.65 11.53 20.04
CA VAL A 85 7.57 10.38 20.24
C VAL A 85 8.57 10.57 21.40
N ALA A 86 8.77 11.81 21.88
CA ALA A 86 9.72 12.07 22.95
C ALA A 86 9.14 11.68 24.31
N ASP A 87 9.93 11.01 25.15
CA ASP A 87 9.54 10.60 26.51
C ASP A 87 8.82 11.71 27.29
N GLY A 88 7.65 11.38 27.84
CA GLY A 88 6.82 12.31 28.62
C GLY A 88 6.18 13.41 27.76
N ASP A 89 5.88 13.11 26.50
CA ASP A 89 5.18 13.99 25.55
C ASP A 89 5.91 15.33 25.33
N VAL A 90 7.24 15.34 25.50
CA VAL A 90 8.04 16.56 25.41
C VAL A 90 7.97 17.12 24.00
N GLY A 91 7.41 18.32 23.90
CA GLY A 91 7.23 19.01 22.63
C GLY A 91 5.78 19.00 22.14
N GLU A 92 4.83 18.47 22.91
CA GLU A 92 3.39 18.57 22.65
C GLU A 92 2.96 20.03 22.41
N PHE A 93 1.96 20.23 21.56
CA PHE A 93 1.49 21.59 21.24
C PHE A 93 0.07 21.66 20.69
N VAL A 94 -0.52 22.85 20.80
CA VAL A 94 -1.72 23.26 20.05
C VAL A 94 -1.38 24.47 19.19
N VAL A 95 -1.76 24.45 17.92
CA VAL A 95 -1.65 25.60 17.01
C VAL A 95 -2.98 26.35 16.99
N VAL A 96 -2.93 27.65 17.26
CA VAL A 96 -4.09 28.54 17.22
C VAL A 96 -3.81 29.67 16.24
N ASP A 97 -4.76 29.96 15.35
CA ASP A 97 -4.78 31.21 14.61
C ASP A 97 -5.61 32.23 15.39
N ALA A 98 -4.93 33.26 15.91
CA ALA A 98 -5.58 34.30 16.69
C ALA A 98 -6.42 35.26 15.82
N ALA A 99 -6.25 35.27 14.49
CA ALA A 99 -6.92 36.18 13.57
C ALA A 99 -6.85 37.66 14.03
N SER A 100 -5.73 38.07 14.63
CA SER A 100 -5.52 39.39 15.24
C SER A 100 -6.47 39.75 16.41
N ALA A 101 -7.21 38.79 16.96
CA ALA A 101 -8.09 39.02 18.11
C ALA A 101 -7.31 39.05 19.43
N SER A 102 -7.67 40.00 20.29
CA SER A 102 -7.19 40.08 21.67
C SER A 102 -8.06 39.26 22.62
N ASN A 103 -7.59 39.08 23.87
CA ASN A 103 -8.32 38.41 24.95
C ASN A 103 -8.76 36.98 24.62
N LEU A 104 -7.90 36.26 23.91
CA LEU A 104 -8.10 34.84 23.63
C LEU A 104 -7.58 33.98 24.76
N THR A 105 -8.33 32.94 25.11
CA THR A 105 -7.89 31.87 26.01
C THR A 105 -8.16 30.50 25.39
N LEU A 106 -7.22 29.58 25.56
CA LEU A 106 -7.36 28.17 25.23
C LEU A 106 -7.49 27.36 26.52
N SER A 107 -8.41 26.41 26.54
CA SER A 107 -8.60 25.49 27.66
C SER A 107 -8.57 24.06 27.17
N ASP A 108 -7.83 23.20 27.84
CA ASP A 108 -7.86 21.72 27.71
C ASP A 108 -8.97 21.10 28.57
N GLY A 109 -9.30 21.73 29.70
CA GLY A 109 -10.31 21.26 30.65
C GLY A 109 -9.84 21.46 32.09
N GLU A 110 -8.52 21.39 32.27
CA GLU A 110 -7.80 21.52 33.52
C GLU A 110 -7.20 22.92 33.68
N SER A 111 -6.74 23.50 32.58
CA SER A 111 -6.03 24.77 32.51
C SER A 111 -6.75 25.78 31.60
N ASN A 112 -6.44 27.06 31.80
CA ASN A 112 -6.86 28.15 30.93
C ASN A 112 -5.64 29.02 30.63
N ILE A 113 -5.23 29.06 29.36
CA ILE A 113 -3.99 29.65 28.91
C ILE A 113 -4.30 30.84 28.01
N SER A 114 -3.61 31.96 28.19
CA SER A 114 -3.74 33.10 27.28
C SER A 114 -3.11 32.79 25.93
N VAL A 115 -3.84 33.09 24.85
CA VAL A 115 -3.33 33.01 23.47
C VAL A 115 -2.91 34.41 23.03
N PRO A 116 -1.65 34.61 22.57
CA PRO A 116 -1.21 35.87 22.01
C PRO A 116 -2.08 36.29 20.81
N SER A 117 -2.31 37.60 20.67
CA SER A 117 -3.15 38.14 19.60
C SER A 117 -2.50 38.13 18.22
N ALA A 118 -1.22 37.78 18.10
CA ALA A 118 -0.46 37.93 16.87
C ALA A 118 -0.45 36.63 16.04
N GLY A 119 -1.27 36.59 14.98
CA GLY A 119 -1.24 35.58 13.94
C GLY A 119 -1.41 34.13 14.44
N THR A 120 -0.82 33.19 13.70
CA THR A 120 -0.82 31.77 14.04
C THR A 120 0.36 31.45 14.96
N VAL A 121 0.08 30.82 16.11
CA VAL A 121 1.10 30.46 17.12
C VAL A 121 0.91 29.03 17.61
N ALA A 122 2.01 28.35 17.93
CA ALA A 122 2.00 27.08 18.63
C ALA A 122 2.20 27.32 20.14
N LEU A 123 1.31 26.77 20.95
CA LEU A 123 1.34 26.84 22.41
C LEU A 123 1.93 25.53 22.94
N SER A 124 3.01 25.59 23.72
CA SER A 124 3.66 24.41 24.28
C SER A 124 4.35 24.69 25.63
N ALA A 125 4.39 23.68 26.51
CA ALA A 125 5.19 23.70 27.73
C ALA A 125 6.71 23.66 27.44
N ALA A 126 7.12 23.07 26.31
CA ALA A 126 8.51 22.86 25.93
C ALA A 126 8.90 23.50 24.57
N PRO A 127 8.93 24.85 24.46
CA PRO A 127 9.13 25.53 23.17
C PRO A 127 10.35 25.11 22.36
N ASN A 128 11.46 24.79 23.02
CA ASN A 128 12.70 24.37 22.34
C ASN A 128 12.55 22.99 21.67
N ALA A 129 11.80 22.07 22.29
CA ALA A 129 11.52 20.75 21.73
C ALA A 129 10.45 20.80 20.63
N THR A 130 9.49 21.72 20.75
CA THR A 130 8.42 21.93 19.77
C THR A 130 8.90 22.64 18.51
N ARG A 131 9.88 23.55 18.60
CA ARG A 131 10.33 24.37 17.46
C ARG A 131 10.66 23.59 16.18
N PRO A 132 11.34 22.44 16.19
CA PRO A 132 11.59 21.64 14.98
C PRO A 132 10.38 20.84 14.48
N LEU A 133 9.25 20.86 15.19
CA LEU A 133 8.04 20.08 14.88
C LEU A 133 6.96 20.92 14.18
N VAL A 134 7.11 22.25 14.17
CA VAL A 134 6.09 23.18 13.69
C VAL A 134 6.71 24.41 13.05
N ASP A 135 6.09 24.87 11.96
CA ASP A 135 6.59 25.99 11.15
C ASP A 135 6.03 27.36 11.56
N VAL A 136 5.33 27.45 12.69
CA VAL A 136 4.82 28.70 13.27
C VAL A 136 5.62 29.10 14.52
N PRO A 137 5.58 30.38 14.95
CA PRO A 137 6.17 30.81 16.21
C PRO A 137 5.66 29.99 17.39
N VAL A 138 6.57 29.57 18.28
CA VAL A 138 6.22 28.79 19.47
C VAL A 138 6.25 29.68 20.71
N VAL A 139 5.19 29.62 21.50
CA VAL A 139 4.99 30.40 22.71
C VAL A 139 4.89 29.45 23.90
N ARG A 140 5.60 29.79 24.97
CA ARG A 140 5.53 29.01 26.21
C ARG A 140 4.14 29.13 26.81
N ALA A 141 3.53 27.98 27.07
CA ALA A 141 2.19 27.83 27.63
C ALA A 141 2.18 26.63 28.58
N SER A 142 1.52 26.73 29.73
CA SER A 142 1.32 25.59 30.63
C SER A 142 0.18 24.71 30.13
N LEU A 143 0.46 23.95 29.07
CA LEU A 143 -0.44 23.02 28.41
C LEU A 143 -0.01 21.59 28.74
N SER A 144 -0.97 20.70 28.96
CA SER A 144 -0.75 19.25 29.04
C SER A 144 -1.93 18.54 28.41
N LEU A 145 -1.70 17.83 27.32
CA LEU A 145 -2.72 17.21 26.49
C LEU A 145 -2.88 15.72 26.86
N ALA A 146 -4.12 15.26 26.98
CA ALA A 146 -4.35 13.83 27.21
C ALA A 146 -4.20 13.00 25.92
N ASN A 147 -3.30 12.00 25.93
CA ASN A 147 -3.18 11.03 24.83
C ASN A 147 -4.41 10.12 24.70
N ALA A 148 -5.22 9.98 25.77
CA ALA A 148 -6.47 9.22 25.75
C ALA A 148 -7.64 9.98 25.09
N GLY A 149 -7.49 11.28 24.86
CA GLY A 149 -8.48 12.17 24.26
C GLY A 149 -8.72 13.41 25.09
N GLU A 150 -8.98 14.52 24.41
CA GLU A 150 -9.06 15.86 25.01
C GLU A 150 -10.15 16.72 24.38
N ARG A 151 -10.60 17.75 25.11
CA ARG A 151 -11.48 18.80 24.56
C ARG A 151 -10.88 20.19 24.70
N LEU A 152 -10.33 20.67 23.59
CA LEU A 152 -9.81 22.01 23.46
C LEU A 152 -10.95 23.03 23.21
N VAL A 153 -10.99 24.10 24.01
CA VAL A 153 -11.98 25.18 23.88
C VAL A 153 -11.26 26.52 23.78
N LEU A 154 -11.38 27.17 22.61
CA LEU A 154 -10.90 28.52 22.39
C LEU A 154 -12.01 29.53 22.74
N ARG A 155 -11.70 30.52 23.57
CA ARG A 155 -12.63 31.57 23.98
C ARG A 155 -12.08 32.95 23.66
N ARG A 156 -12.97 33.89 23.35
CA ARG A 156 -12.71 35.33 23.25
C ARG A 156 -13.62 36.04 24.24
N ASP A 157 -13.03 36.85 25.12
CA ASP A 157 -13.80 37.59 26.15
C ASP A 157 -14.73 36.67 26.97
N GLY A 158 -14.29 35.43 27.23
CA GLY A 158 -15.04 34.40 27.95
C GLY A 158 -16.07 33.62 27.12
N VAL A 159 -16.36 34.05 25.89
CA VAL A 159 -17.29 33.38 24.97
C VAL A 159 -16.53 32.37 24.11
N THR A 160 -17.04 31.13 24.01
CA THR A 160 -16.43 30.14 23.10
C THR A 160 -16.55 30.58 21.66
N VAL A 161 -15.41 30.61 20.96
CA VAL A 161 -15.32 30.92 19.52
C VAL A 161 -14.95 29.69 18.69
N ASP A 162 -14.27 28.70 19.28
CA ASP A 162 -13.96 27.44 18.60
C ASP A 162 -13.79 26.28 19.59
N ARG A 163 -13.98 25.05 19.11
CA ARG A 163 -13.81 23.81 19.89
C ARG A 163 -13.25 22.70 19.02
N VAL A 164 -12.30 21.97 19.57
CA VAL A 164 -11.79 20.72 19.00
C VAL A 164 -11.86 19.65 20.07
N ALA A 165 -12.32 18.47 19.69
CA ALA A 165 -12.23 17.29 20.53
C ALA A 165 -11.58 16.18 19.74
N TYR A 166 -10.82 15.35 20.43
CA TYR A 166 -10.25 14.14 19.85
C TYR A 166 -10.26 13.00 20.86
N ASP A 167 -10.34 11.77 20.34
CA ASP A 167 -10.26 10.55 21.15
C ASP A 167 -8.80 10.17 21.38
N ARG A 168 -8.44 8.89 21.42
CA ARG A 168 -7.05 8.48 21.61
C ARG A 168 -6.13 9.01 20.49
N ALA A 169 -5.16 9.84 20.87
CA ALA A 169 -4.07 10.26 20.01
C ALA A 169 -3.15 9.07 19.70
N ARG A 170 -2.57 9.08 18.50
CA ARG A 170 -1.51 8.14 18.13
C ARG A 170 -0.17 8.86 18.25
N GLU A 171 0.79 8.19 18.86
CA GLU A 171 2.15 8.68 19.01
C GLU A 171 2.73 9.13 17.67
N GLY A 172 3.25 10.34 17.64
CA GLY A 172 3.82 10.96 16.46
C GLY A 172 2.81 11.47 15.44
N GLU A 173 1.51 11.51 15.71
CA GLU A 173 0.51 12.06 14.78
C GLU A 173 0.00 13.44 15.20
N ARG A 174 -0.18 14.32 14.20
CA ARG A 174 -0.76 15.66 14.34
C ARG A 174 -2.19 15.67 13.81
N LEU A 175 -3.11 16.14 14.64
CA LEU A 175 -4.49 16.39 14.28
C LEU A 175 -4.61 17.72 13.52
N ASN A 176 -5.25 17.70 12.35
CA ASN A 176 -5.81 18.90 11.72
C ASN A 176 -7.18 19.19 12.34
N ALA A 177 -7.30 20.32 13.04
CA ALA A 177 -8.51 20.69 13.78
C ALA A 177 -9.72 20.97 12.89
N THR A 178 -9.49 21.45 11.66
CA THR A 178 -10.56 21.75 10.70
C THR A 178 -11.14 20.49 10.07
N THR A 179 -10.28 19.55 9.69
CA THR A 179 -10.71 18.34 8.97
C THR A 179 -10.90 17.13 9.88
N GLY A 180 -10.48 17.19 11.14
CA GLY A 180 -10.44 16.04 12.05
C GLY A 180 -9.42 14.97 11.64
N ARG A 181 -8.53 15.26 10.67
CA ARG A 181 -7.63 14.26 10.08
C ARG A 181 -6.32 14.22 10.84
N TRP A 182 -5.89 13.01 11.22
CA TRP A 182 -4.56 12.77 11.76
C TRP A 182 -3.54 12.57 10.65
N THR A 183 -2.35 13.14 10.83
CA THR A 183 -1.23 13.05 9.89
C THR A 183 0.05 12.74 10.67
N PRO A 184 0.81 11.69 10.28
CA PRO A 184 2.11 11.42 10.89
C PRO A 184 3.06 12.61 10.84
N ARG A 185 3.90 12.73 11.87
CA ARG A 185 4.94 13.75 11.96
C ARG A 185 5.89 13.63 10.77
N GLY A 186 6.19 14.77 10.15
CA GLY A 186 7.09 14.81 8.99
C GLY A 186 6.46 14.27 7.71
N LEU A 187 5.15 14.02 7.69
CA LEU A 187 4.38 13.87 6.46
C LEU A 187 3.70 15.20 6.11
N SER A 188 4.08 15.75 4.95
CA SER A 188 3.41 16.89 4.35
C SER A 188 2.62 16.41 3.12
N PRO A 189 1.27 16.40 3.17
CA PRO A 189 0.46 16.05 2.01
C PRO A 189 0.79 16.97 0.83
N ARG A 190 1.00 16.39 -0.35
CA ARG A 190 1.32 17.14 -1.58
C ARG A 190 0.05 17.47 -2.34
N SER A 191 -0.03 18.65 -2.94
CA SER A 191 -1.05 18.96 -3.95
C SER A 191 -0.81 18.13 -5.23
N VAL A 192 -1.81 18.05 -6.11
CA VAL A 192 -1.59 17.54 -7.47
C VAL A 192 -0.58 18.46 -8.16
N VAL A 193 0.42 17.89 -8.82
CA VAL A 193 1.42 18.63 -9.60
C VAL A 193 1.25 18.26 -11.07
N ALA A 194 0.86 19.25 -11.88
CA ALA A 194 0.86 19.12 -13.33
C ALA A 194 2.24 19.54 -13.86
N THR A 195 2.94 18.63 -14.54
CA THR A 195 4.30 18.84 -15.06
C THR A 195 4.33 19.16 -16.55
N GLY A 196 3.16 19.34 -17.16
CA GLY A 196 2.99 19.77 -18.54
C GLY A 196 3.12 18.63 -19.57
N PRO A 197 3.31 18.97 -20.86
CA PRO A 197 3.47 18.00 -21.93
C PRO A 197 4.81 17.27 -21.85
N ALA A 198 4.84 16.02 -22.31
CA ALA A 198 6.04 15.19 -22.29
C ALA A 198 6.03 14.15 -23.41
N THR A 199 7.20 13.59 -23.70
CA THR A 199 7.29 12.34 -24.47
C THR A 199 7.29 11.17 -23.49
N ALA A 200 6.51 10.13 -23.74
CA ALA A 200 6.44 8.96 -22.89
C ALA A 200 6.60 7.66 -23.68
N THR A 201 7.30 6.69 -23.11
CA THR A 201 7.29 5.29 -23.57
C THR A 201 6.27 4.51 -22.76
N THR A 202 5.14 4.13 -23.38
CA THR A 202 4.12 3.27 -22.80
C THR A 202 4.49 1.80 -23.01
N PHE A 203 4.28 0.97 -21.98
CA PHE A 203 4.59 -0.45 -22.08
C PHE A 203 3.79 -1.29 -21.08
N VAL A 204 3.79 -2.61 -21.31
CA VAL A 204 3.21 -3.59 -20.38
C VAL A 204 4.18 -4.74 -20.13
N LEU A 205 3.99 -5.39 -18.98
CA LEU A 205 4.66 -6.63 -18.60
C LEU A 205 3.66 -7.78 -18.78
N PRO A 206 4.10 -9.00 -19.13
CA PRO A 206 5.49 -9.42 -19.33
C PRO A 206 6.12 -9.00 -20.67
N ASP A 207 5.39 -8.33 -21.56
CA ASP A 207 5.79 -8.08 -22.96
C ASP A 207 7.08 -7.26 -23.13
N SER A 208 7.30 -6.26 -22.27
CA SER A 208 8.39 -5.29 -22.42
C SER A 208 9.27 -5.18 -21.16
N PRO A 209 9.93 -6.27 -20.72
CA PRO A 209 10.73 -6.25 -19.50
C PRO A 209 12.05 -5.50 -19.71
N ALA A 210 12.43 -5.15 -20.94
CA ALA A 210 13.64 -4.38 -21.24
C ALA A 210 13.50 -2.90 -20.85
N VAL A 211 12.31 -2.30 -20.96
CA VAL A 211 12.13 -0.84 -20.76
C VAL A 211 12.58 -0.37 -19.37
N PRO A 212 12.19 -1.02 -18.24
CA PRO A 212 12.70 -0.63 -16.93
C PRO A 212 14.22 -0.75 -16.82
N LEU A 213 14.81 -1.77 -17.45
CA LEU A 213 16.26 -2.02 -17.39
C LEU A 213 17.04 -0.96 -18.19
N GLU A 214 16.61 -0.68 -19.42
CA GLU A 214 17.20 0.33 -20.28
C GLU A 214 17.14 1.72 -19.63
N THR A 215 16.05 2.04 -18.94
CA THR A 215 15.90 3.32 -18.23
C THR A 215 17.01 3.52 -17.18
N LEU A 216 17.31 2.50 -16.39
CA LEU A 216 18.36 2.55 -15.37
C LEU A 216 19.77 2.53 -16.00
N GLN A 217 19.94 1.78 -17.09
CA GLN A 217 21.23 1.65 -17.77
C GLN A 217 21.67 2.94 -18.45
N ARG A 218 20.74 3.77 -18.90
CA ARG A 218 21.01 5.04 -19.60
C ARG A 218 21.40 6.19 -18.68
N ALA A 219 21.29 6.03 -17.36
CA ALA A 219 21.61 7.08 -16.41
C ALA A 219 23.08 7.52 -16.52
N GLU A 220 23.28 8.83 -16.50
CA GLU A 220 24.57 9.52 -16.52
C GLU A 220 24.86 10.24 -15.21
N THR A 221 23.83 10.73 -14.49
CA THR A 221 24.04 11.55 -13.27
C THR A 221 23.43 10.95 -12.01
N ARG A 222 22.18 10.49 -12.05
CA ARG A 222 21.46 9.96 -10.88
C ARG A 222 20.49 8.83 -11.22
N VAL A 223 20.38 7.89 -10.29
CA VAL A 223 19.27 6.92 -10.23
C VAL A 223 18.68 6.94 -8.82
N LEU A 224 17.40 7.27 -8.71
CA LEU A 224 16.63 7.20 -7.46
C LEU A 224 15.53 6.16 -7.65
N LEU A 225 15.62 5.01 -6.96
CA LEU A 225 14.67 3.91 -7.12
C LEU A 225 13.86 3.70 -5.85
N ALA A 226 12.54 3.83 -5.95
CA ALA A 226 11.60 3.53 -4.89
C ALA A 226 10.83 2.24 -5.20
N GLY A 227 10.61 1.40 -4.19
CA GLY A 227 9.93 0.13 -4.36
C GLY A 227 9.25 -0.37 -3.10
N TYR A 228 8.37 -1.36 -3.28
CA TYR A 228 7.82 -2.13 -2.16
C TYR A 228 8.63 -3.41 -1.93
N THR A 229 8.88 -4.19 -2.98
CA THR A 229 9.79 -5.35 -2.91
C THR A 229 10.83 -5.31 -4.02
N PHE A 230 12.02 -5.83 -3.73
CA PHE A 230 13.18 -5.82 -4.61
C PHE A 230 13.90 -7.16 -4.56
N ALA A 231 13.76 -7.97 -5.60
CA ALA A 231 14.39 -9.29 -5.69
C ALA A 231 14.87 -9.61 -7.11
N SER A 232 15.09 -8.58 -7.94
CA SER A 232 15.47 -8.73 -9.34
C SER A 232 16.99 -8.62 -9.52
N PRO A 233 17.71 -9.73 -9.82
CA PRO A 233 19.16 -9.69 -9.99
C PRO A 233 19.59 -8.76 -11.13
N ARG A 234 18.88 -8.79 -12.27
CA ARG A 234 19.18 -7.94 -13.42
C ARG A 234 19.04 -6.44 -13.15
N VAL A 235 18.11 -6.06 -12.27
CA VAL A 235 17.96 -4.67 -11.84
C VAL A 235 19.09 -4.30 -10.89
N ALA A 236 19.44 -5.19 -9.95
CA ALA A 236 20.60 -5.00 -9.07
C ALA A 236 21.89 -4.80 -9.88
N ASP A 237 22.10 -5.62 -10.92
CA ASP A 237 23.27 -5.52 -11.81
C ASP A 237 23.31 -4.17 -12.55
N ALA A 238 22.16 -3.67 -13.01
CA ALA A 238 22.08 -2.37 -13.68
C ALA A 238 22.39 -1.19 -12.74
N LEU A 239 21.89 -1.25 -11.51
CA LEU A 239 22.17 -0.24 -10.49
C LEU A 239 23.65 -0.24 -10.08
N LEU A 240 24.24 -1.42 -9.90
CA LEU A 240 25.68 -1.57 -9.63
C LEU A 240 26.51 -1.03 -10.79
N ALA A 241 26.17 -1.39 -12.03
CA ALA A 241 26.86 -0.89 -13.21
C ALA A 241 26.73 0.64 -13.37
N ALA A 242 25.61 1.24 -12.93
CA ALA A 242 25.47 2.70 -12.88
C ALA A 242 26.39 3.30 -11.81
N ALA A 243 26.41 2.73 -10.60
CA ALA A 243 27.30 3.17 -9.52
C ALA A 243 28.79 3.07 -9.92
N ASP A 244 29.19 1.99 -10.60
CA ASP A 244 30.55 1.79 -11.12
C ASP A 244 30.95 2.85 -12.16
N ARG A 245 29.98 3.40 -12.91
CA ARG A 245 30.19 4.54 -13.82
C ARG A 245 30.28 5.89 -13.11
N GLY A 246 30.04 5.93 -11.79
CA GLY A 246 30.01 7.16 -11.01
C GLY A 246 28.64 7.84 -10.91
N VAL A 247 27.57 7.18 -11.39
CA VAL A 247 26.19 7.66 -11.25
C VAL A 247 25.78 7.60 -9.78
N ARG A 248 25.12 8.64 -9.26
CA ARG A 248 24.61 8.61 -7.88
C ARG A 248 23.38 7.69 -7.79
N VAL A 249 23.52 6.55 -7.13
CA VAL A 249 22.41 5.59 -6.96
C VAL A 249 21.90 5.58 -5.52
N ARG A 250 20.59 5.79 -5.34
CA ARG A 250 19.87 5.63 -4.06
C ARG A 250 18.67 4.71 -4.24
N VAL A 251 18.40 3.86 -3.26
CA VAL A 251 17.29 2.90 -3.24
C VAL A 251 16.50 3.03 -1.93
N LEU A 252 15.19 3.20 -2.03
CA LEU A 252 14.27 3.25 -0.90
C LEU A 252 13.19 2.17 -1.03
N LEU A 253 13.04 1.32 -0.01
CA LEU A 253 12.12 0.19 -0.04
C LEU A 253 11.20 0.13 1.18
N GLU A 254 10.16 -0.70 1.12
CA GLU A 254 9.40 -1.12 2.32
C GLU A 254 10.24 -2.07 3.19
N GLY A 255 10.26 -1.84 4.50
CA GLY A 255 10.99 -2.68 5.46
C GLY A 255 10.19 -3.89 5.98
N GLY A 256 8.86 -3.83 5.97
CA GLY A 256 7.98 -4.89 6.45
C GLY A 256 6.87 -5.26 5.45
N PRO A 257 7.19 -5.68 4.21
CA PRO A 257 6.16 -5.97 3.23
C PRO A 257 5.29 -7.15 3.69
N VAL A 258 3.99 -7.09 3.39
CA VAL A 258 3.04 -8.21 3.57
C VAL A 258 3.61 -9.48 2.94
N GLY A 259 3.67 -10.54 3.73
CA GLY A 259 4.30 -11.81 3.35
C GLY A 259 5.76 -11.94 3.78
N GLY A 260 6.39 -10.87 4.27
CA GLY A 260 7.77 -10.83 4.74
C GLY A 260 8.78 -10.50 3.64
N MET A 261 9.98 -10.08 4.05
CA MET A 261 11.11 -9.90 3.14
C MET A 261 11.69 -11.26 2.74
N THR A 262 12.00 -11.46 1.46
CA THR A 262 12.57 -12.74 1.02
C THR A 262 14.07 -12.81 1.22
N THR A 263 14.63 -14.02 1.34
CA THR A 263 16.08 -14.24 1.32
C THR A 263 16.70 -13.70 0.02
N ASN A 264 16.02 -13.89 -1.12
CA ASN A 264 16.45 -13.31 -2.41
C ASN A 264 16.54 -11.78 -2.37
N GLN A 265 15.56 -11.11 -1.75
CA GLN A 265 15.61 -9.65 -1.56
C GLN A 265 16.81 -9.25 -0.69
N ARG A 266 16.99 -9.90 0.47
CA ARG A 266 18.16 -9.67 1.33
C ARG A 266 19.47 -9.74 0.56
N GLU A 267 19.64 -10.78 -0.26
CA GLU A 267 20.86 -10.98 -1.05
C GLU A 267 21.09 -9.85 -2.06
N GLN A 268 20.05 -9.40 -2.76
CA GLN A 268 20.22 -8.29 -3.69
C GLN A 268 20.52 -6.96 -2.98
N LEU A 269 19.90 -6.69 -1.82
CA LEU A 269 20.19 -5.49 -1.04
C LEU A 269 21.60 -5.52 -0.42
N ASP A 270 22.04 -6.68 0.07
CA ASP A 270 23.41 -6.89 0.54
C ASP A 270 24.43 -6.62 -0.59
N ARG A 271 24.14 -7.05 -1.83
CA ARG A 271 24.97 -6.75 -3.02
C ARG A 271 25.04 -5.26 -3.33
N LEU A 272 23.90 -4.57 -3.36
CA LEU A 272 23.84 -3.12 -3.65
C LEU A 272 24.66 -2.33 -2.63
N VAL A 273 24.46 -2.61 -1.35
CA VAL A 273 25.17 -1.96 -0.25
C VAL A 273 26.67 -2.27 -0.24
N ALA A 274 27.07 -3.48 -0.67
CA ALA A 274 28.48 -3.82 -0.85
C ALA A 274 29.11 -3.07 -2.05
N GLY A 275 28.34 -2.79 -3.09
CA GLY A 275 28.74 -1.98 -4.24
C GLY A 275 28.65 -0.46 -4.04
N GLY A 276 28.44 0.01 -2.81
CA GLY A 276 28.44 1.44 -2.50
C GLY A 276 27.12 2.18 -2.78
N VAL A 277 26.04 1.47 -3.08
CA VAL A 277 24.70 2.07 -3.25
C VAL A 277 24.11 2.42 -1.88
N ASP A 278 23.52 3.61 -1.76
CA ASP A 278 22.74 4.02 -0.58
C ASP A 278 21.38 3.32 -0.60
N VAL A 279 21.20 2.32 0.27
CA VAL A 279 19.95 1.56 0.40
C VAL A 279 19.34 1.82 1.76
N ARG A 280 18.10 2.30 1.75
CA ARG A 280 17.26 2.51 2.94
C ARG A 280 15.95 1.76 2.83
N VAL A 281 15.33 1.50 3.97
CA VAL A 281 13.96 0.98 4.06
C VAL A 281 13.12 1.92 4.93
N VAL A 282 11.85 2.11 4.57
CA VAL A 282 10.87 2.74 5.45
C VAL A 282 10.39 1.68 6.43
N ASP A 283 10.63 1.89 7.72
CA ASP A 283 10.21 0.98 8.79
C ASP A 283 10.25 1.70 10.16
N GLY A 284 9.72 1.04 11.17
CA GLY A 284 9.81 1.45 12.57
C GLY A 284 8.47 1.83 13.18
N PRO A 285 8.40 1.95 14.52
CA PRO A 285 7.16 2.20 15.25
C PRO A 285 6.50 3.56 14.93
N HIS A 286 7.25 4.49 14.33
CA HIS A 286 6.77 5.83 13.97
C HIS A 286 6.85 6.08 12.46
N ALA A 287 6.74 5.03 11.65
CA ALA A 287 6.71 5.15 10.19
C ALA A 287 5.54 6.03 9.75
N ARG A 288 5.80 6.92 8.78
CA ARG A 288 4.81 7.86 8.24
C ARG A 288 3.75 7.18 7.37
N PHE A 289 3.99 5.92 6.99
CA PHE A 289 3.14 5.14 6.12
C PHE A 289 2.92 3.76 6.73
N SER A 290 1.72 3.20 6.57
CA SER A 290 1.50 1.78 6.88
C SER A 290 2.33 0.88 5.96
N TYR A 291 2.46 1.28 4.69
CA TYR A 291 3.40 0.69 3.75
C TYR A 291 3.96 1.75 2.79
N HIS A 292 5.27 1.74 2.57
CA HIS A 292 5.95 2.37 1.45
C HIS A 292 5.73 1.54 0.19
N HIS A 293 4.61 1.79 -0.48
CA HIS A 293 4.14 1.00 -1.61
C HIS A 293 4.40 1.57 -3.04
N PRO A 294 5.17 2.63 -3.30
CA PRO A 294 5.41 3.07 -4.67
C PRO A 294 6.34 2.12 -5.44
N LYS A 295 6.29 2.16 -6.78
CA LYS A 295 7.27 1.50 -7.66
C LYS A 295 7.64 2.46 -8.78
N TYR A 296 8.70 3.23 -8.58
CA TYR A 296 9.18 4.18 -9.58
C TYR A 296 10.71 4.28 -9.54
N ALA A 297 11.27 4.81 -10.62
CA ALA A 297 12.65 5.25 -10.64
C ALA A 297 12.75 6.61 -11.34
N VAL A 298 13.65 7.46 -10.84
CA VAL A 298 14.11 8.66 -11.53
C VAL A 298 15.50 8.36 -12.07
N SER A 299 15.68 8.50 -13.38
CA SER A 299 16.96 8.29 -14.08
C SER A 299 17.25 9.57 -14.86
N ASP A 300 18.08 10.45 -14.29
CA ASP A 300 18.26 11.82 -14.79
C ASP A 300 16.92 12.56 -14.99
N ASP A 301 16.50 12.77 -16.24
CA ASP A 301 15.25 13.44 -16.66
C ASP A 301 14.13 12.44 -17.03
N ASP A 302 14.36 11.14 -16.87
CA ASP A 302 13.37 10.10 -17.08
C ASP A 302 12.68 9.71 -15.76
N ALA A 303 11.36 9.82 -15.74
CA ALA A 303 10.48 9.34 -14.68
C ALA A 303 9.83 8.00 -15.10
N LEU A 304 10.25 6.89 -14.49
CA LEU A 304 9.69 5.56 -14.71
C LEU A 304 8.70 5.22 -13.60
N VAL A 305 7.43 4.98 -13.93
CA VAL A 305 6.39 4.56 -12.97
C VAL A 305 5.82 3.21 -13.37
N LEU A 306 5.68 2.31 -12.39
CA LEU A 306 5.28 0.92 -12.58
C LEU A 306 4.10 0.55 -11.66
N THR A 307 3.26 -0.37 -12.11
CA THR A 307 2.33 -1.09 -11.23
C THR A 307 3.00 -2.26 -10.49
N GLU A 308 4.16 -2.70 -11.01
CA GLU A 308 4.86 -3.93 -10.62
C GLU A 308 6.05 -3.70 -9.72
N ASN A 309 6.30 -4.69 -8.87
CA ASN A 309 7.48 -4.75 -8.01
C ASN A 309 8.77 -5.03 -8.80
N TRP A 310 9.91 -4.65 -8.20
CA TRP A 310 11.27 -4.89 -8.72
C TRP A 310 11.72 -6.34 -8.50
N LYS A 311 10.92 -7.30 -8.96
CA LYS A 311 11.18 -8.74 -8.83
C LYS A 311 10.99 -9.48 -10.17
N PRO A 312 11.40 -10.76 -10.29
CA PRO A 312 11.30 -11.51 -11.53
C PRO A 312 9.87 -11.58 -12.10
N ALA A 313 8.86 -11.71 -11.23
CA ALA A 313 7.44 -11.71 -11.61
C ALA A 313 7.00 -10.42 -12.33
N GLY A 314 7.48 -9.27 -11.85
CA GLY A 314 7.16 -7.95 -12.36
C GLY A 314 8.14 -7.54 -13.44
N THR A 315 9.16 -6.75 -13.06
CA THR A 315 10.16 -6.26 -14.03
C THR A 315 10.83 -7.36 -14.85
N GLY A 316 11.02 -8.57 -14.32
CA GLY A 316 11.59 -9.69 -15.09
C GLY A 316 10.67 -10.27 -16.17
N GLY A 317 9.39 -9.89 -16.20
CA GLY A 317 8.40 -10.40 -17.16
C GLY A 317 8.04 -11.87 -16.97
N ARG A 318 8.17 -12.41 -15.75
CA ARG A 318 8.02 -13.85 -15.49
C ARG A 318 6.71 -14.28 -14.86
N ASP A 319 5.75 -13.37 -14.65
CA ASP A 319 4.42 -13.73 -14.17
C ASP A 319 3.36 -12.65 -14.40
N SER A 320 3.59 -11.41 -13.98
CA SER A 320 2.51 -10.45 -13.77
C SER A 320 2.18 -9.63 -15.01
N ARG A 321 0.87 -9.51 -15.32
CA ARG A 321 0.35 -8.47 -16.19
C ARG A 321 0.36 -7.15 -15.43
N GLY A 322 1.35 -6.33 -15.77
CA GLY A 322 1.58 -5.02 -15.19
C GLY A 322 1.65 -3.94 -16.25
N TRP A 323 1.41 -2.68 -15.86
CA TRP A 323 1.58 -1.52 -16.72
C TRP A 323 2.77 -0.69 -16.23
N GLY A 324 3.42 -0.01 -17.16
CA GLY A 324 4.46 0.94 -16.83
C GLY A 324 4.60 2.01 -17.90
N VAL A 325 5.13 3.15 -17.49
CA VAL A 325 5.41 4.29 -18.36
C VAL A 325 6.77 4.88 -17.99
N ARG A 326 7.59 5.20 -18.99
CA ARG A 326 8.76 6.08 -18.82
C ARG A 326 8.41 7.43 -19.44
N VAL A 327 8.36 8.48 -18.64
CA VAL A 327 8.13 9.86 -19.09
C VAL A 327 9.49 10.56 -19.16
N HIS A 328 9.82 11.10 -20.33
CA HIS A 328 11.00 11.95 -20.52
C HIS A 328 10.60 13.41 -20.30
N SER A 329 10.89 13.93 -19.10
CA SER A 329 10.52 15.27 -18.64
C SER A 329 11.26 15.61 -17.36
N GLU A 330 12.15 16.60 -17.43
CA GLU A 330 12.86 17.15 -16.26
C GLU A 330 11.89 17.50 -15.11
N GLN A 331 10.77 18.18 -15.42
CA GLN A 331 9.76 18.56 -14.41
C GLN A 331 9.12 17.35 -13.72
N THR A 332 8.84 16.27 -14.47
CA THR A 332 8.24 15.05 -13.91
C THR A 332 9.28 14.26 -13.10
N ALA A 333 10.51 14.18 -13.60
CA ALA A 333 11.63 13.56 -12.92
C ALA A 333 11.96 14.28 -11.60
N ASP A 334 11.96 15.61 -11.59
CA ASP A 334 12.23 16.41 -10.40
C ASP A 334 11.11 16.34 -9.36
N GLU A 335 9.84 16.29 -9.78
CA GLU A 335 8.74 16.07 -8.84
C GLU A 335 8.84 14.69 -8.16
N LEU A 336 9.14 13.63 -8.92
CA LEU A 336 9.40 12.31 -8.32
C LEU A 336 10.69 12.27 -7.49
N ALA A 337 11.72 13.03 -7.85
CA ALA A 337 12.93 13.16 -7.05
C ALA A 337 12.66 13.88 -5.73
N ALA A 338 11.78 14.89 -5.72
CA ALA A 338 11.35 15.59 -4.52
C ALA A 338 10.53 14.67 -3.60
N VAL A 339 9.66 13.82 -4.17
CA VAL A 339 8.99 12.73 -3.44
C VAL A 339 10.02 11.78 -2.84
N PHE A 340 10.98 11.31 -3.64
CA PHE A 340 12.02 10.41 -3.17
C PHE A 340 12.83 11.00 -2.01
N ALA A 341 13.25 12.25 -2.11
CA ALA A 341 14.04 12.91 -1.07
C ALA A 341 13.23 13.06 0.23
N HIS A 342 11.97 13.49 0.14
CA HIS A 342 11.08 13.57 1.30
C HIS A 342 10.94 12.22 2.02
N ASP A 343 10.83 11.13 1.24
CA ASP A 343 10.63 9.80 1.80
C ASP A 343 11.95 9.22 2.33
N ALA A 344 13.05 9.32 1.58
CA ALA A 344 14.35 8.73 1.90
C ALA A 344 15.15 9.48 2.97
N ASP A 345 14.85 10.76 3.20
CA ASP A 345 15.50 11.58 4.24
C ASP A 345 14.58 11.78 5.47
N GLY A 346 13.46 11.05 5.51
CA GLY A 346 12.55 11.06 6.65
C GLY A 346 13.05 10.27 7.86
N ILE A 347 12.38 10.49 9.00
CA ILE A 347 12.75 9.89 10.30
C ILE A 347 12.66 8.36 10.33
N ASP A 348 11.85 7.81 9.44
CA ASP A 348 11.50 6.40 9.29
C ASP A 348 12.32 5.69 8.19
N ALA A 349 13.21 6.42 7.51
CA ALA A 349 14.08 5.86 6.47
C ALA A 349 15.37 5.30 7.10
N VAL A 350 15.32 4.03 7.47
CA VAL A 350 16.40 3.31 8.15
C VAL A 350 17.42 2.75 7.14
N PRO A 351 18.74 2.94 7.33
CA PRO A 351 19.75 2.31 6.50
C PRO A 351 19.61 0.78 6.50
N TRP A 352 19.71 0.15 5.31
CA TRP A 352 19.56 -1.31 5.17
C TRP A 352 20.46 -2.10 6.13
N ARG A 353 21.71 -1.64 6.33
CA ARG A 353 22.67 -2.30 7.23
C ARG A 353 22.18 -2.40 8.68
N GLU A 354 21.36 -1.44 9.12
CA GLU A 354 20.79 -1.41 10.47
C GLU A 354 19.57 -2.32 10.55
N HIS A 355 18.58 -2.10 9.68
CA HIS A 355 17.35 -2.91 9.65
C HIS A 355 17.64 -4.41 9.47
N ARG A 356 18.60 -4.76 8.60
CA ARG A 356 19.04 -6.16 8.35
C ARG A 356 19.50 -6.90 9.62
N ARG A 357 19.90 -6.23 10.69
CA ARG A 357 20.38 -6.89 11.93
C ARG A 357 19.27 -7.60 12.69
N THR A 358 18.05 -7.09 12.57
CA THR A 358 16.87 -7.55 13.32
C THR A 358 15.77 -8.10 12.42
N ALA A 359 15.86 -7.87 11.11
CA ALA A 359 14.90 -8.37 10.14
C ALA A 359 14.89 -9.92 10.06
N SER A 360 13.70 -10.47 9.85
CA SER A 360 13.50 -11.89 9.51
C SER A 360 13.23 -12.04 8.02
N PHE A 361 13.55 -13.23 7.50
CA PHE A 361 13.45 -13.52 6.07
C PHE A 361 12.64 -14.79 5.82
N VAL A 362 11.89 -14.78 4.72
CA VAL A 362 11.10 -15.92 4.26
C VAL A 362 11.65 -16.44 2.93
N GLU A 363 11.34 -17.70 2.63
CA GLU A 363 11.61 -18.28 1.32
C GLU A 363 10.38 -18.11 0.41
N GLU A 364 10.62 -17.68 -0.82
CA GLU A 364 9.63 -17.59 -1.89
C GLU A 364 10.28 -18.12 -3.17
N ASP A 365 9.62 -19.07 -3.83
CA ASP A 365 10.08 -19.54 -5.13
C ASP A 365 10.00 -18.40 -6.16
N PRO A 366 11.09 -18.09 -6.87
CA PRO A 366 11.07 -17.01 -7.84
C PRO A 366 10.16 -17.41 -9.02
N ALA A 367 9.42 -16.42 -9.53
CA ALA A 367 8.68 -16.59 -10.78
C ALA A 367 9.64 -16.98 -11.92
N SER A 368 9.27 -18.03 -12.64
CA SER A 368 10.05 -18.66 -13.71
C SER A 368 9.26 -18.79 -15.02
N GLY A 369 8.07 -18.19 -15.08
CA GLY A 369 7.24 -18.20 -16.27
C GLY A 369 7.90 -17.51 -17.46
N SER A 370 7.48 -17.92 -18.65
CA SER A 370 7.80 -17.30 -19.94
C SER A 370 6.49 -17.16 -20.70
N TYR A 371 6.28 -16.01 -21.32
CA TYR A 371 5.02 -15.67 -21.97
C TYR A 371 5.29 -15.08 -23.34
N ASP A 372 4.38 -15.34 -24.27
CA ASP A 372 4.43 -14.73 -25.59
C ASP A 372 4.15 -13.23 -25.49
N THR A 373 4.95 -12.44 -26.22
CA THR A 373 4.81 -10.99 -26.27
C THR A 373 3.86 -10.59 -27.40
N GLY A 374 2.82 -9.83 -27.09
CA GLY A 374 1.85 -9.30 -28.05
C GLY A 374 1.84 -7.76 -28.15
N PHE A 375 2.50 -7.05 -27.23
CA PHE A 375 2.50 -5.59 -27.17
C PHE A 375 3.92 -5.04 -27.06
N ALA A 376 4.44 -4.51 -28.19
CA ALA A 376 5.69 -3.76 -28.21
C ALA A 376 5.50 -2.40 -27.51
N PRO A 377 6.54 -1.85 -26.85
CA PRO A 377 6.44 -0.54 -26.23
C PRO A 377 6.30 0.56 -27.29
N GLU A 378 5.54 1.61 -27.02
CA GLU A 378 5.31 2.72 -27.95
C GLU A 378 5.76 4.05 -27.35
N THR A 379 6.41 4.88 -28.16
CA THR A 379 6.75 6.26 -27.77
C THR A 379 5.64 7.18 -28.26
N VAL A 380 5.03 7.91 -27.33
CA VAL A 380 3.85 8.74 -27.55
C VAL A 380 4.07 10.14 -26.97
N THR A 381 3.29 11.11 -27.46
CA THR A 381 3.20 12.44 -26.84
C THR A 381 2.10 12.42 -25.79
N ILE A 382 2.37 13.03 -24.64
CA ILE A 382 1.41 13.29 -23.57
C ILE A 382 1.20 14.80 -23.50
N GLU A 383 -0.06 15.23 -23.44
CA GLU A 383 -0.43 16.65 -23.38
C GLU A 383 -0.24 17.21 -21.98
N HIS A 384 -0.67 16.45 -20.97
CA HIS A 384 -0.48 16.79 -19.57
C HIS A 384 -0.14 15.54 -18.74
N VAL A 385 0.97 15.63 -18.01
CA VAL A 385 1.32 14.67 -16.97
C VAL A 385 0.95 15.26 -15.61
N ARG A 386 0.26 14.48 -14.79
CA ARG A 386 -0.11 14.83 -13.42
C ARG A 386 0.47 13.80 -12.46
N VAL A 387 1.33 14.24 -11.54
CA VAL A 387 1.92 13.39 -10.51
C VAL A 387 0.98 13.32 -9.30
N LEU A 388 0.57 12.11 -8.97
CA LEU A 388 -0.38 11.81 -7.91
C LEU A 388 0.31 11.04 -6.78
N THR A 389 0.10 11.45 -5.53
CA THR A 389 0.69 10.76 -4.38
C THR A 389 -0.29 10.51 -3.25
N ALA A 390 -0.16 9.36 -2.59
CA ALA A 390 -0.83 9.05 -1.32
C ALA A 390 0.20 8.97 -0.18
N PRO A 391 -0.21 9.25 1.07
CA PRO A 391 -1.44 9.93 1.44
C PRO A 391 -1.46 11.37 0.90
N GLY A 392 -2.66 11.89 0.60
CA GLY A 392 -2.80 13.25 0.06
C GLY A 392 -3.78 13.28 -1.10
N ASN A 393 -3.26 13.48 -2.31
CA ASN A 393 -4.10 13.81 -3.46
C ASN A 393 -4.57 12.59 -4.28
N ALA A 394 -3.82 11.48 -4.30
CA ALA A 394 -4.03 10.44 -5.31
C ALA A 394 -5.43 9.81 -5.25
N GLY A 395 -5.93 9.48 -4.05
CA GLY A 395 -7.25 8.86 -3.91
C GLY A 395 -8.38 9.78 -4.38
N THR A 396 -8.33 11.06 -4.02
CA THR A 396 -9.32 12.04 -4.47
C THR A 396 -9.20 12.28 -5.98
N ALA A 397 -7.99 12.48 -6.50
CA ALA A 397 -7.75 12.71 -7.92
C ALA A 397 -8.27 11.56 -8.79
N VAL A 398 -7.96 10.30 -8.45
CA VAL A 398 -8.46 9.13 -9.18
C VAL A 398 -10.00 9.06 -9.19
N ARG A 399 -10.65 9.34 -8.05
CA ARG A 399 -12.12 9.39 -8.01
C ARG A 399 -12.68 10.57 -8.79
N SER A 400 -11.99 11.71 -8.82
CA SER A 400 -12.37 12.86 -9.64
C SER A 400 -12.29 12.54 -11.13
N GLU A 401 -11.27 11.82 -11.61
CA GLU A 401 -11.21 11.37 -13.01
C GLU A 401 -12.40 10.45 -13.35
N VAL A 402 -12.73 9.50 -12.46
CA VAL A 402 -13.90 8.62 -12.65
C VAL A 402 -15.22 9.40 -12.62
N ALA A 403 -15.33 10.41 -11.75
CA ALA A 403 -16.49 11.27 -11.66
C ALA A 403 -16.65 12.19 -12.88
N GLY A 404 -15.54 12.59 -13.50
CA GLY A 404 -15.52 13.41 -14.71
C GLY A 404 -15.78 12.65 -16.01
N ALA A 405 -15.69 11.32 -16.00
CA ALA A 405 -15.86 10.51 -17.20
C ALA A 405 -17.24 10.72 -17.88
N GLU A 406 -17.23 10.79 -19.21
CA GLU A 406 -18.39 11.09 -20.05
C GLU A 406 -18.85 9.91 -20.92
N ALA A 407 -17.95 9.01 -21.31
CA ALA A 407 -18.23 7.99 -22.32
C ALA A 407 -17.90 6.56 -21.87
N ARG A 408 -16.67 6.31 -21.41
CA ARG A 408 -16.22 4.95 -21.06
C ARG A 408 -15.13 4.93 -19.99
N ILE A 409 -15.15 3.90 -19.15
CA ILE A 409 -14.09 3.62 -18.18
C ILE A 409 -13.69 2.16 -18.28
N ALA A 410 -12.40 1.91 -18.49
CA ALA A 410 -11.79 0.59 -18.44
C ALA A 410 -10.81 0.52 -17.26
N VAL A 411 -11.11 -0.28 -16.24
CA VAL A 411 -10.30 -0.43 -15.03
C VAL A 411 -9.63 -1.80 -14.99
N LEU A 412 -8.33 -1.83 -14.76
CA LEU A 412 -7.56 -3.03 -14.49
C LEU A 412 -7.04 -2.96 -13.04
N SER A 413 -7.45 -3.90 -12.19
CA SER A 413 -7.09 -3.88 -10.76
C SER A 413 -6.83 -5.29 -10.21
N PRO A 414 -5.90 -5.48 -9.25
CA PRO A 414 -5.72 -6.78 -8.61
C PRO A 414 -6.97 -7.19 -7.84
N ARG A 415 -7.57 -6.20 -7.16
CA ARG A 415 -8.76 -6.36 -6.31
C ARG A 415 -9.54 -5.06 -6.23
N LEU A 416 -10.83 -5.17 -5.94
CA LEU A 416 -11.71 -4.05 -5.68
C LEU A 416 -12.71 -4.45 -4.60
N ASP A 417 -13.13 -3.49 -3.78
CA ASP A 417 -14.16 -3.70 -2.77
C ASP A 417 -15.54 -3.35 -3.37
N PRO A 418 -16.50 -4.29 -3.46
CA PRO A 418 -17.82 -4.02 -4.03
C PRO A 418 -18.65 -3.00 -3.22
N ASP A 419 -18.30 -2.76 -1.95
CA ASP A 419 -18.96 -1.80 -1.07
C ASP A 419 -18.08 -0.56 -0.82
N GLY A 420 -16.89 -0.51 -1.43
CA GLY A 420 -15.91 0.56 -1.26
C GLY A 420 -16.17 1.79 -2.14
N PRO A 421 -15.53 2.93 -1.81
CA PRO A 421 -15.78 4.22 -2.47
C PRO A 421 -15.39 4.25 -3.95
N TYR A 422 -14.38 3.46 -4.36
CA TYR A 422 -13.97 3.37 -5.76
C TYR A 422 -15.00 2.63 -6.61
N PHE A 423 -15.53 1.50 -6.12
CA PHE A 423 -16.61 0.82 -6.82
C PHE A 423 -17.88 1.69 -6.85
N ALA A 424 -18.22 2.35 -5.75
CA ALA A 424 -19.33 3.30 -5.72
C ALA A 424 -19.17 4.43 -6.77
N SER A 425 -17.96 4.96 -6.95
CA SER A 425 -17.67 5.98 -7.98
C SER A 425 -17.89 5.45 -9.41
N LEU A 426 -17.51 4.20 -9.67
CA LEU A 426 -17.76 3.51 -10.94
C LEU A 426 -19.26 3.27 -11.18
N VAL A 427 -20.01 2.89 -10.14
CA VAL A 427 -21.47 2.76 -10.22
C VAL A 427 -22.11 4.12 -10.53
N ALA A 428 -21.69 5.19 -9.86
CA ALA A 428 -22.18 6.53 -10.12
C ALA A 428 -21.88 6.99 -11.57
N ALA A 429 -20.75 6.58 -12.16
CA ALA A 429 -20.48 6.82 -13.58
C ALA A 429 -21.44 6.04 -14.49
N ALA A 430 -21.68 4.76 -14.20
CA ALA A 430 -22.64 3.95 -14.96
C ALA A 430 -24.08 4.49 -14.84
N GLU A 431 -24.48 5.03 -13.69
CA GLU A 431 -25.77 5.70 -13.51
C GLU A 431 -25.93 6.95 -14.39
N ARG A 432 -24.82 7.60 -14.77
CA ARG A 432 -24.81 8.69 -15.76
C ARG A 432 -24.78 8.20 -17.21
N GLY A 433 -24.68 6.89 -17.46
CA GLY A 433 -24.66 6.28 -18.79
C GLY A 433 -23.28 5.94 -19.35
N VAL A 434 -22.21 6.11 -18.57
CA VAL A 434 -20.83 5.79 -18.96
C VAL A 434 -20.63 4.26 -19.05
N ASP A 435 -20.03 3.73 -20.13
CA ASP A 435 -19.72 2.28 -20.26
C ASP A 435 -18.55 1.90 -19.35
N VAL A 436 -18.81 1.15 -18.28
CA VAL A 436 -17.81 0.76 -17.28
C VAL A 436 -17.44 -0.72 -17.41
N ARG A 437 -16.15 -0.99 -17.62
CA ARG A 437 -15.57 -2.34 -17.65
C ARG A 437 -14.48 -2.50 -16.61
N ILE A 438 -14.59 -3.54 -15.78
CA ILE A 438 -13.67 -3.81 -14.68
C ILE A 438 -13.03 -5.19 -14.84
N LEU A 439 -11.73 -5.24 -15.12
CA LEU A 439 -10.98 -6.49 -15.20
C LEU A 439 -10.18 -6.72 -13.92
N LEU A 440 -10.49 -7.81 -13.22
CA LEU A 440 -9.93 -8.18 -11.93
C LEU A 440 -8.92 -9.32 -12.05
N SER A 441 -8.00 -9.41 -11.09
CA SER A 441 -7.02 -10.50 -11.07
C SER A 441 -7.64 -11.87 -10.84
N ASN A 442 -7.02 -12.86 -11.48
CA ASN A 442 -7.25 -14.29 -11.29
C ASN A 442 -6.39 -14.89 -10.17
N ALA A 443 -5.77 -14.07 -9.32
CA ALA A 443 -5.03 -14.54 -8.16
C ALA A 443 -5.96 -15.30 -7.19
N TRP A 444 -5.55 -16.50 -6.79
CA TRP A 444 -6.39 -17.41 -5.99
C TRP A 444 -6.77 -16.83 -4.62
N TYR A 445 -5.91 -15.99 -4.04
CA TYR A 445 -6.13 -15.37 -2.73
C TYR A 445 -7.11 -14.18 -2.79
N ASP A 446 -7.40 -13.64 -3.98
CA ASP A 446 -8.41 -12.59 -4.20
C ASP A 446 -9.70 -13.16 -4.81
N ALA A 447 -9.79 -14.47 -5.03
CA ALA A 447 -10.84 -15.08 -5.85
C ALA A 447 -12.25 -14.82 -5.30
N GLU A 448 -12.44 -14.91 -3.98
CA GLU A 448 -13.74 -14.70 -3.34
C GLU A 448 -14.17 -13.22 -3.39
N SER A 449 -13.27 -12.30 -3.02
CA SER A 449 -13.56 -10.86 -3.08
C SER A 449 -13.81 -10.39 -4.51
N ASN A 450 -13.03 -10.85 -5.49
CA ASN A 450 -13.20 -10.46 -6.88
C ASN A 450 -14.48 -11.05 -7.48
N GLN A 451 -14.89 -12.25 -7.05
CA GLN A 451 -16.16 -12.83 -7.45
C GLN A 451 -17.36 -12.01 -6.93
N ALA A 452 -17.28 -11.47 -5.70
CA ALA A 452 -18.32 -10.60 -5.17
C ALA A 452 -18.51 -9.31 -6.00
N VAL A 453 -17.42 -8.72 -6.51
CA VAL A 453 -17.48 -7.57 -7.44
C VAL A 453 -18.16 -7.95 -8.75
N VAL A 454 -17.81 -9.11 -9.32
CA VAL A 454 -18.44 -9.61 -10.56
C VAL A 454 -19.94 -9.80 -10.37
N GLU A 455 -20.36 -10.44 -9.28
CA GLU A 455 -21.78 -10.64 -8.98
C GLU A 455 -22.52 -9.33 -8.73
N ARG A 456 -21.88 -8.38 -8.05
CA ARG A 456 -22.46 -7.05 -7.83
C ARG A 456 -22.65 -6.29 -9.13
N ALA A 457 -21.66 -6.28 -10.01
CA ALA A 457 -21.73 -5.67 -11.33
C ALA A 457 -22.81 -6.33 -12.21
N MET A 458 -22.91 -7.67 -12.20
CA MET A 458 -23.97 -8.39 -12.91
C MET A 458 -25.37 -7.97 -12.45
N ARG A 459 -25.62 -7.88 -11.13
CA ARG A 459 -26.92 -7.40 -10.61
C ARG A 459 -27.24 -5.95 -11.02
N LEU A 460 -26.22 -5.09 -11.13
CA LEU A 460 -26.39 -3.71 -11.60
C LEU A 460 -26.71 -3.67 -13.10
N ARG A 461 -26.03 -4.51 -13.89
CA ARG A 461 -26.29 -4.66 -15.32
C ARG A 461 -27.70 -5.18 -15.62
N GLU A 462 -28.18 -6.16 -14.86
CA GLU A 462 -29.56 -6.66 -14.97
C GLU A 462 -30.61 -5.58 -14.68
N ARG A 463 -30.24 -4.53 -13.93
CA ARG A 463 -31.06 -3.34 -13.69
C ARG A 463 -30.91 -2.25 -14.77
N GLY A 464 -30.15 -2.52 -15.83
CA GLY A 464 -29.97 -1.61 -16.97
C GLY A 464 -28.76 -0.68 -16.88
N LEU A 465 -27.89 -0.82 -15.88
CA LEU A 465 -26.67 0.00 -15.81
C LEU A 465 -25.58 -0.56 -16.74
N PRO A 466 -24.87 0.30 -17.50
CA PRO A 466 -23.78 -0.11 -18.38
C PRO A 466 -22.49 -0.39 -17.59
N ILE A 467 -22.52 -1.40 -16.72
CA ILE A 467 -21.36 -1.84 -15.92
C ILE A 467 -21.15 -3.35 -16.04
N GLU A 468 -19.92 -3.76 -16.33
CA GLU A 468 -19.52 -5.17 -16.38
C GLU A 468 -18.18 -5.36 -15.67
N ALA A 469 -18.06 -6.48 -14.95
CA ALA A 469 -16.79 -6.90 -14.35
C ALA A 469 -16.47 -8.36 -14.74
N ARG A 470 -15.18 -8.65 -14.92
CA ARG A 470 -14.67 -9.99 -15.27
C ARG A 470 -13.43 -10.31 -14.43
N ILE A 471 -13.24 -11.60 -14.15
CA ILE A 471 -11.95 -12.12 -13.68
C ILE A 471 -11.12 -12.48 -14.91
N ALA A 472 -9.86 -12.04 -14.93
CA ALA A 472 -8.95 -12.29 -16.03
C ALA A 472 -8.79 -13.78 -16.36
N ARG A 473 -8.71 -14.10 -17.65
CA ARG A 473 -8.29 -15.43 -18.13
C ARG A 473 -7.08 -15.21 -19.04
N PRO A 474 -5.85 -15.35 -18.51
CA PRO A 474 -4.66 -14.91 -19.22
C PRO A 474 -4.37 -15.66 -20.52
N ALA A 475 -4.92 -16.87 -20.71
CA ALA A 475 -4.75 -17.69 -21.90
C ALA A 475 -3.27 -17.84 -22.34
N GLY A 476 -2.35 -17.99 -21.38
CA GLY A 476 -0.92 -18.14 -21.65
C GLY A 476 -0.15 -16.84 -21.92
N ARG A 477 -0.77 -15.66 -21.80
CA ARG A 477 -0.11 -14.35 -22.00
C ARG A 477 0.56 -13.77 -20.76
N PHE A 478 0.14 -14.22 -19.58
CA PHE A 478 0.67 -13.86 -18.27
C PHE A 478 0.14 -14.86 -17.22
N GLY A 479 0.65 -14.81 -16.00
CA GLY A 479 0.21 -15.64 -14.87
C GLY A 479 -0.95 -15.02 -14.09
N LYS A 480 -0.86 -13.73 -13.75
CA LYS A 480 -1.95 -12.98 -13.09
C LYS A 480 -1.95 -11.49 -13.41
N VAL A 481 -3.13 -10.84 -13.31
CA VAL A 481 -3.19 -9.37 -13.32
C VAL A 481 -2.64 -8.84 -12.01
N HIS A 482 -1.77 -7.85 -12.10
CA HIS A 482 -1.29 -7.08 -10.97
C HIS A 482 -1.19 -5.57 -11.28
N ALA A 483 -1.56 -5.15 -12.50
CA ALA A 483 -1.75 -3.76 -12.85
C ALA A 483 -2.83 -3.07 -11.99
N LYS A 484 -2.55 -1.81 -11.62
CA LYS A 484 -3.50 -0.85 -11.06
C LYS A 484 -3.57 0.31 -12.04
N GLY A 485 -4.58 0.32 -12.88
CA GLY A 485 -4.68 1.33 -13.92
C GLY A 485 -6.08 1.48 -14.47
N ALA A 486 -6.30 2.60 -15.14
CA ALA A 486 -7.54 2.87 -15.84
C ALA A 486 -7.29 3.62 -17.14
N VAL A 487 -8.18 3.41 -18.11
CA VAL A 487 -8.32 4.25 -19.31
C VAL A 487 -9.71 4.88 -19.25
N ILE A 488 -9.77 6.20 -19.30
CA ILE A 488 -10.99 6.99 -19.17
C ILE A 488 -11.18 7.78 -20.47
N ASP A 489 -12.37 7.60 -21.07
CA ASP A 489 -12.84 8.23 -22.31
C ASP A 489 -11.98 8.04 -23.57
N GLY A 490 -10.85 7.33 -23.46
CA GLY A 490 -9.86 7.26 -24.54
C GLY A 490 -8.88 8.42 -24.54
N GLU A 491 -8.83 9.19 -23.46
CA GLU A 491 -8.01 10.41 -23.37
C GLU A 491 -7.09 10.35 -22.15
N THR A 492 -7.58 9.89 -20.99
CA THR A 492 -6.80 9.84 -19.75
C THR A 492 -6.41 8.41 -19.37
N VAL A 493 -5.15 8.23 -18.97
CA VAL A 493 -4.62 6.99 -18.42
C VAL A 493 -4.12 7.20 -17.00
N ILE A 494 -4.57 6.37 -16.07
CA ILE A 494 -4.00 6.28 -14.72
C ILE A 494 -3.09 5.06 -14.67
N VAL A 495 -1.84 5.24 -14.26
CA VAL A 495 -0.85 4.18 -14.08
C VAL A 495 -0.02 4.39 -12.82
N GLY A 496 0.07 3.38 -11.95
CA GLY A 496 0.86 3.51 -10.73
C GLY A 496 0.64 2.41 -9.72
N SER A 497 1.00 2.70 -8.47
CA SER A 497 0.99 1.71 -7.39
C SER A 497 -0.32 1.65 -6.60
N LEU A 498 -1.13 2.70 -6.67
CA LEU A 498 -2.35 2.87 -5.87
C LEU A 498 -3.34 1.72 -6.11
N ASN A 499 -3.53 0.89 -5.11
CA ASN A 499 -4.69 -0.01 -5.07
C ASN A 499 -5.96 0.81 -4.81
N TRP A 500 -7.06 0.50 -5.49
CA TRP A 500 -8.31 1.27 -5.40
C TRP A 500 -9.10 0.89 -4.13
N ASN A 501 -8.55 1.23 -2.96
CA ASN A 501 -9.16 1.10 -1.64
C ASN A 501 -8.73 2.26 -0.72
N GLU A 502 -9.46 2.45 0.38
CA GLU A 502 -9.25 3.60 1.26
C GLU A 502 -7.89 3.58 1.95
N HIS A 503 -7.48 2.42 2.48
CA HIS A 503 -6.20 2.27 3.19
C HIS A 503 -5.00 2.66 2.30
N ALA A 504 -4.99 2.24 1.03
CA ALA A 504 -3.93 2.64 0.10
C ALA A 504 -3.96 4.15 -0.21
N ALA A 505 -5.13 4.78 -0.19
CA ALA A 505 -5.29 6.20 -0.48
C ALA A 505 -4.90 7.11 0.70
N THR A 506 -5.04 6.62 1.93
CA THR A 506 -4.94 7.44 3.15
C THR A 506 -3.77 7.07 4.05
N GLU A 507 -3.25 5.86 3.98
CA GLU A 507 -2.24 5.32 4.91
C GLU A 507 -0.96 4.82 4.21
N ASN A 508 -1.01 4.39 2.96
CA ASN A 508 0.19 3.98 2.21
C ASN A 508 0.86 5.15 1.49
N ARG A 509 2.18 5.08 1.32
CA ARG A 509 2.86 5.84 0.27
C ARG A 509 2.54 5.21 -1.07
N GLU A 510 1.85 5.93 -1.93
CA GLU A 510 1.58 5.50 -3.31
C GLU A 510 2.02 6.60 -4.29
N VAL A 511 2.42 6.19 -5.49
CA VAL A 511 2.71 7.10 -6.61
C VAL A 511 1.99 6.59 -7.84
N SER A 512 1.26 7.49 -8.50
CA SER A 512 0.62 7.25 -9.79
C SER A 512 0.80 8.46 -10.69
N LEU A 513 0.74 8.24 -11.99
CA LEU A 513 0.59 9.30 -12.98
C LEU A 513 -0.81 9.24 -13.58
N ALA A 514 -1.44 10.40 -13.73
CA ALA A 514 -2.50 10.60 -14.70
C ALA A 514 -1.88 11.24 -15.95
N LEU A 515 -2.09 10.59 -17.10
CA LEU A 515 -1.54 10.98 -18.40
C LEU A 515 -2.71 11.34 -19.31
N ASP A 516 -2.79 12.61 -19.70
CA ASP A 516 -3.78 13.08 -20.65
C ASP A 516 -3.18 13.06 -22.06
N GLY A 517 -3.76 12.27 -22.96
CA GLY A 517 -3.32 12.11 -24.34
C GLY A 517 -3.87 10.83 -25.00
N GLU A 518 -4.56 11.00 -26.13
CA GLU A 518 -5.22 9.92 -26.88
C GLU A 518 -4.29 8.76 -27.23
N ALA A 519 -3.01 9.03 -27.53
CA ALA A 519 -2.05 8.03 -27.95
C ALA A 519 -1.73 7.03 -26.82
N ALA A 520 -1.57 7.50 -25.58
CA ALA A 520 -1.37 6.64 -24.42
C ALA A 520 -2.63 5.82 -24.13
N ALA A 521 -3.80 6.46 -24.14
CA ALA A 521 -5.08 5.81 -23.93
C ALA A 521 -5.39 4.75 -25.01
N THR A 522 -5.00 5.00 -26.26
CA THR A 522 -5.09 4.03 -27.35
C THR A 522 -4.21 2.81 -27.09
N TYR A 523 -2.96 3.02 -26.67
CA TYR A 523 -2.04 1.94 -26.35
C TYR A 523 -2.59 1.02 -25.23
N TYR A 524 -2.92 1.59 -24.07
CA TYR A 524 -3.41 0.81 -22.93
C TYR A 524 -4.83 0.29 -23.14
N GLY A 525 -5.67 1.01 -23.89
CA GLY A 525 -7.02 0.58 -24.26
C GLY A 525 -7.01 -0.65 -25.16
N ARG A 526 -6.05 -0.75 -26.09
CA ARG A 526 -5.82 -1.96 -26.90
C ARG A 526 -5.37 -3.15 -26.04
N VAL A 527 -4.46 -2.93 -25.09
CA VAL A 527 -4.04 -3.99 -24.16
C VAL A 527 -5.22 -4.46 -23.32
N PHE A 528 -5.96 -3.52 -22.73
CA PHE A 528 -7.13 -3.81 -21.92
C PHE A 528 -8.18 -4.62 -22.69
N THR A 529 -8.54 -4.17 -23.89
CA THR A 529 -9.52 -4.88 -24.75
C THR A 529 -9.08 -6.32 -25.02
N ALA A 530 -7.80 -6.51 -25.35
CA ALA A 530 -7.28 -7.84 -25.61
C ALA A 530 -7.26 -8.76 -24.37
N ASP A 531 -7.03 -8.21 -23.17
CA ASP A 531 -7.12 -8.98 -21.91
C ASP A 531 -8.60 -9.24 -21.51
N TRP A 532 -9.48 -8.29 -21.77
CA TRP A 532 -10.92 -8.35 -21.52
C TRP A 532 -11.63 -9.40 -22.38
N ASP A 533 -11.30 -9.44 -23.68
CA ASP A 533 -11.89 -10.39 -24.63
C ASP A 533 -11.46 -11.82 -24.33
N ALA A 534 -10.19 -12.02 -23.98
CA ALA A 534 -9.68 -13.32 -23.51
C ALA A 534 -10.42 -13.80 -22.25
N ALA A 535 -10.77 -12.88 -21.35
CA ALA A 535 -11.60 -13.19 -20.18
C ALA A 535 -13.02 -13.65 -20.58
N GLY A 536 -13.60 -13.13 -21.67
CA GLY A 536 -14.94 -13.49 -22.15
C GLY A 536 -15.00 -14.80 -22.95
N ALA A 537 -13.98 -15.11 -23.75
CA ALA A 537 -13.97 -16.25 -24.67
C ALA A 537 -14.11 -17.63 -24.00
N GLY A 538 -13.77 -17.76 -22.72
CA GLY A 538 -13.93 -19.01 -21.95
C GLY A 538 -15.37 -19.36 -21.55
N GLY A 539 -16.36 -18.51 -21.87
CA GLY A 539 -17.77 -18.72 -21.50
C GLY A 539 -18.56 -19.68 -22.39
N SER A 540 -18.06 -20.05 -23.57
CA SER A 540 -18.82 -20.80 -24.59
C SER A 540 -18.51 -22.29 -24.71
N SER A 541 -17.71 -22.89 -23.82
CA SER A 541 -17.46 -24.34 -23.87
C SER A 541 -17.11 -24.97 -22.52
N GLY A 542 -18.05 -25.74 -21.95
CA GLY A 542 -17.78 -27.06 -21.36
C GLY A 542 -16.96 -27.21 -20.06
N GLU A 543 -16.54 -26.16 -19.36
CA GLU A 543 -15.52 -26.32 -18.29
C GLU A 543 -15.98 -25.91 -16.88
N ARG A 544 -17.19 -26.35 -16.46
CA ARG A 544 -17.69 -26.14 -15.08
C ARG A 544 -17.20 -27.19 -14.06
N THR A 545 -16.50 -28.24 -14.47
CA THR A 545 -16.19 -29.39 -13.59
C THR A 545 -14.72 -29.56 -13.22
N SER A 546 -13.74 -29.11 -14.02
CA SER A 546 -12.31 -29.33 -13.75
C SER A 546 -11.69 -28.39 -12.70
N ASN A 547 -12.22 -27.16 -12.56
CA ASN A 547 -11.64 -26.15 -11.66
C ASN A 547 -11.91 -26.39 -10.16
N ARG A 548 -12.86 -27.26 -9.80
CA ARG A 548 -13.20 -27.50 -8.38
C ARG A 548 -12.21 -28.45 -7.69
N GLU A 549 -11.69 -29.44 -8.41
CA GLU A 549 -10.75 -30.45 -7.88
C GLU A 549 -9.30 -29.92 -7.83
N GLY A 550 -8.86 -29.19 -8.86
CA GLY A 550 -7.53 -28.57 -8.88
C GLY A 550 -7.34 -27.50 -7.80
N MET A 551 -8.40 -26.76 -7.47
CA MET A 551 -8.41 -25.74 -6.42
C MET A 551 -8.40 -26.36 -5.01
N GLN A 552 -9.09 -27.48 -4.80
CA GLN A 552 -9.09 -28.18 -3.51
C GLN A 552 -7.74 -28.80 -3.17
N ASN A 553 -7.03 -29.36 -4.17
CA ASN A 553 -5.69 -29.90 -3.96
C ASN A 553 -4.65 -28.80 -3.65
N ARG A 554 -4.71 -27.64 -4.32
CA ARG A 554 -3.83 -26.50 -3.99
C ARG A 554 -4.14 -25.89 -2.62
N LYS A 555 -5.42 -25.80 -2.23
CA LYS A 555 -5.81 -25.40 -0.86
C LYS A 555 -5.21 -26.34 0.19
N ARG A 556 -5.28 -27.67 0.01
CA ARG A 556 -4.75 -28.63 0.99
C ARG A 556 -3.24 -28.54 1.18
N THR A 557 -2.48 -28.32 0.11
CA THR A 557 -1.01 -28.22 0.19
C THR A 557 -0.55 -26.90 0.84
N LEU A 558 -1.23 -25.78 0.59
CA LEU A 558 -0.86 -24.49 1.20
C LEU A 558 -1.41 -24.28 2.61
N THR A 559 -2.60 -24.80 2.95
CA THR A 559 -3.14 -24.69 4.32
C THR A 559 -2.25 -25.40 5.35
N MET A 560 -1.53 -26.46 4.98
CA MET A 560 -0.54 -27.08 5.88
C MET A 560 0.74 -26.25 6.06
N ALA A 561 1.18 -25.49 5.05
CA ALA A 561 2.35 -24.62 5.15
C ALA A 561 2.05 -23.33 5.94
N LEU A 562 0.88 -22.71 5.72
CA LEU A 562 0.44 -21.52 6.46
C LEU A 562 0.03 -21.86 7.90
N GLY A 563 -0.54 -23.04 8.17
CA GLY A 563 -0.86 -23.49 9.53
C GLY A 563 0.38 -23.63 10.43
N ALA A 564 1.52 -24.02 9.85
CA ALA A 564 2.80 -24.13 10.57
C ALA A 564 3.47 -22.77 10.82
N LEU A 565 3.34 -21.82 9.88
CA LEU A 565 3.88 -20.46 10.02
C LEU A 565 3.04 -19.60 10.98
N SER A 566 1.71 -19.71 10.94
CA SER A 566 0.83 -18.99 11.86
C SER A 566 1.00 -19.43 13.32
N ALA A 567 1.30 -20.71 13.59
CA ALA A 567 1.54 -21.18 14.96
C ALA A 567 2.84 -20.62 15.57
N ALA A 568 3.87 -20.39 14.76
CA ALA A 568 5.13 -19.78 15.22
C ALA A 568 5.01 -18.25 15.40
N SER A 569 4.25 -17.57 14.54
CA SER A 569 4.00 -16.13 14.64
C SER A 569 3.03 -15.76 15.78
N LEU A 570 2.00 -16.59 16.02
CA LEU A 570 1.05 -16.36 17.12
C LEU A 570 1.71 -16.58 18.49
N ALA A 571 2.66 -17.51 18.60
CA ALA A 571 3.42 -17.71 19.85
C ALA A 571 4.34 -16.51 20.19
N GLY A 572 4.85 -15.79 19.18
CA GLY A 572 5.62 -14.56 19.38
C GLY A 572 4.77 -13.32 19.72
N PHE A 573 3.52 -13.28 19.24
CA PHE A 573 2.60 -12.15 19.46
C PHE A 573 1.80 -12.26 20.77
N VAL A 574 1.46 -13.48 21.20
CA VAL A 574 0.66 -13.74 22.40
C VAL A 574 1.44 -13.53 23.72
N LEU A 575 2.77 -13.40 23.67
CA LEU A 575 3.58 -13.09 24.86
C LEU A 575 3.76 -11.58 25.12
N ARG A 576 3.13 -10.68 24.35
CA ARG A 576 3.23 -9.22 24.53
C ARG A 576 1.91 -8.46 24.72
N ARG A 577 0.77 -9.15 24.82
CA ARG A 577 -0.52 -8.52 25.15
C ARG A 577 -1.38 -9.42 26.03
N THR A 578 -1.19 -9.31 27.34
CA THR A 578 -2.22 -9.62 28.33
C THR A 578 -2.71 -8.31 28.93
N VAL A 579 -3.93 -7.93 28.59
CA VAL A 579 -4.76 -7.03 29.41
C VAL A 579 -6.11 -7.71 29.50
N ASP A 580 -6.50 -8.01 30.73
CA ASP A 580 -7.67 -8.79 31.13
C ASP A 580 -9.00 -8.13 30.76
N PHE A 581 -10.00 -8.97 30.48
CA PHE A 581 -11.40 -8.57 30.36
C PHE A 581 -12.09 -8.74 31.72
N GLU A 582 -12.60 -7.63 32.28
CA GLU A 582 -13.87 -7.56 33.02
C GLU A 582 -14.67 -6.34 32.57
#